data_AF-A0A1I7USL4-F1
#
_entry.id   AF-A0A1I7USL4-F1
#
_cell.length_a   1.000
_cell.length_b   1.000
_cell.length_c   1.000
_cell.angle_alpha   90.00
_cell.angle_beta   90.00
_cell.angle_gamma   90.00
#
_symmetry.space_group_name_H-M   'P 1'
#
loop_
_entity.id
_entity.type
_entity.pdbx_description
1 polymer ?
#
loop_
_entity_poly.entity_id
_entity_poly.type
_entity_poly.pdbx_seq_one_letter_code
_entity_poly.pdbx_strand_id
1 'polypeptide(L)'
;MFVQVFYDIPSDFQWFEFKLEFQCLTGIGRVSVDDVVKWEGSDFDQPIKIGQKGNIVKIGMKSELSYIILVDDSPLPEFIRRHMERYATWEVKFEGLTTKVISDKKDDAQEVVMMGRKMKEVKKGFLSGGWSLLWTYGEVNFRIEFCFKGATWTETLFMDEVSHAPYVPRNGKSDDFS
;
A
#
# COMPACT_ATOMS: atom_id res chain seq x y z
N MET A 1 19.66 -20.77 9.22
CA MET A 1 19.30 -19.33 9.16
C MET A 1 17.84 -19.24 8.76
N PHE A 2 17.06 -18.49 9.54
CA PHE A 2 15.66 -18.20 9.25
C PHE A 2 15.59 -16.72 8.87
N VAL A 3 14.97 -16.44 7.73
CA VAL A 3 14.84 -15.09 7.20
C VAL A 3 13.35 -14.74 7.22
N GLN A 4 13.02 -13.63 7.85
CA GLN A 4 11.67 -13.08 7.89
C GLN A 4 11.71 -11.69 7.26
N VAL A 5 10.83 -11.45 6.29
CA VAL A 5 10.78 -10.21 5.53
C VAL A 5 9.35 -9.76 5.33
N PHE A 6 9.11 -8.46 5.50
CA PHE A 6 7.81 -7.84 5.31
C PHE A 6 7.75 -6.96 4.07
N TYR A 7 6.61 -7.06 3.39
CA TYR A 7 6.25 -6.26 2.22
C TYR A 7 4.84 -5.72 2.39
N ASP A 8 4.61 -4.50 1.93
CA ASP A 8 3.24 -4.01 1.72
C ASP A 8 2.93 -4.04 0.23
N ILE A 9 1.96 -4.87 -0.15
CA ILE A 9 1.56 -5.03 -1.55
C ILE A 9 0.19 -4.37 -1.76
N PRO A 10 0.07 -3.38 -2.66
CA PRO A 10 -1.19 -2.71 -2.88
C PRO A 10 -2.11 -3.50 -3.82
N SER A 11 -3.41 -3.31 -3.67
CA SER A 11 -4.44 -3.63 -4.68
C SER A 11 -5.56 -2.59 -4.57
N ASP A 12 -5.65 -1.74 -5.59
CA ASP A 12 -6.58 -0.59 -5.63
C ASP A 12 -6.54 0.25 -4.34
N PHE A 13 -7.64 0.26 -3.58
CA PHE A 13 -7.83 1.02 -2.35
C PHE A 13 -7.52 0.20 -1.09
N GLN A 14 -6.61 -0.76 -1.19
CA GLN A 14 -6.16 -1.57 -0.06
C GLN A 14 -4.67 -1.87 -0.17
N TRP A 15 -4.01 -1.99 0.98
CA TRP A 15 -2.66 -2.52 1.12
C TRP A 15 -2.74 -3.81 1.94
N PHE A 16 -1.99 -4.82 1.53
CA PHE A 16 -1.91 -6.12 2.17
C PHE A 16 -0.52 -6.28 2.79
N GLU A 17 -0.46 -6.71 4.05
CA GLU A 17 0.78 -7.11 4.68
C GLU A 17 1.18 -8.49 4.17
N PHE A 18 2.32 -8.58 3.51
CA PHE A 18 2.95 -9.84 3.12
C PHE A 18 4.11 -10.14 4.05
N LYS A 19 4.02 -11.28 4.73
CA LYS A 19 5.11 -11.86 5.52
C LYS A 19 5.68 -13.05 4.77
N LEU A 20 6.95 -12.94 4.37
CA LEU A 20 7.72 -14.05 3.79
C LEU A 20 8.70 -14.58 4.84
N GLU A 21 8.57 -15.86 5.13
CA GLU A 21 9.43 -16.61 6.04
C GLU A 21 10.15 -17.70 5.24
N PHE A 22 11.48 -17.81 5.37
CA PHE A 22 12.26 -18.81 4.66
C PHE A 22 13.37 -19.39 5.52
N GLN A 23 13.47 -20.72 5.52
CA GLN A 23 14.55 -21.44 6.17
C GLN A 23 15.59 -21.88 5.13
N CYS A 24 16.75 -21.20 5.12
CA CYS A 24 17.76 -21.36 4.07
C CYS A 24 18.34 -22.77 3.94
N LEU A 25 18.33 -23.57 5.01
CA LEU A 25 18.92 -24.91 5.01
C LEU A 25 17.98 -25.97 4.45
N THR A 26 16.67 -25.78 4.60
CA THR A 26 15.65 -26.77 4.22
C THR A 26 14.95 -26.39 2.93
N GLY A 27 15.09 -25.14 2.48
CA GLY A 27 14.35 -24.63 1.33
C GLY A 27 12.85 -24.47 1.62
N ILE A 28 12.42 -24.59 2.89
CA ILE A 28 11.01 -24.44 3.26
C ILE A 28 10.72 -22.96 3.47
N GLY A 29 9.70 -22.46 2.79
CA GLY A 29 9.16 -21.13 2.97
C GLY A 29 7.72 -21.17 3.45
N ARG A 30 7.27 -20.02 3.96
CA ARG A 30 5.90 -19.73 4.32
C ARG A 30 5.57 -18.30 3.89
N VAL A 31 4.39 -18.11 3.32
CA VAL A 31 3.85 -16.80 2.98
C VAL A 31 2.54 -16.61 3.69
N SER A 32 2.44 -15.52 4.44
CA SER A 32 1.21 -15.07 5.07
C SER A 32 0.79 -13.72 4.50
N VAL A 33 -0.51 -13.53 4.32
CA VAL A 33 -1.12 -12.27 3.87
C VAL A 33 -2.13 -11.83 4.92
N ASP A 34 -1.91 -10.65 5.52
CA ASP A 34 -2.66 -10.15 6.68
C ASP A 34 -2.79 -11.23 7.77
N ASP A 35 -1.64 -11.79 8.18
CA ASP A 35 -1.49 -12.91 9.13
C ASP A 35 -2.15 -14.26 8.74
N VAL A 36 -2.80 -14.34 7.58
CA VAL A 36 -3.38 -15.60 7.08
C VAL A 36 -2.39 -16.33 6.19
N VAL A 37 -2.01 -17.54 6.58
CA VAL A 37 -1.14 -18.40 5.75
C VAL A 37 -1.80 -18.68 4.40
N LYS A 38 -1.10 -18.33 3.33
CA LYS A 38 -1.52 -18.61 1.95
C LYS A 38 -0.77 -19.77 1.35
N TRP A 39 0.47 -19.98 1.80
CA TRP A 39 1.35 -21.03 1.29
C TRP A 39 2.40 -21.41 2.33
N GLU A 40 2.75 -22.69 2.39
CA GLU A 40 3.84 -23.25 3.17
C GLU A 40 4.41 -24.47 2.43
N GLY A 41 5.73 -24.53 2.23
CA GLY A 41 6.38 -25.63 1.53
C GLY A 41 7.68 -25.23 0.84
N SER A 42 8.15 -26.09 -0.06
CA SER A 42 9.38 -25.86 -0.85
C SER A 42 9.12 -25.38 -2.29
N ASP A 43 7.86 -25.34 -2.70
CA ASP A 43 7.43 -24.93 -4.05
C ASP A 43 7.04 -23.45 -4.09
N PHE A 44 7.99 -22.59 -4.46
CA PHE A 44 7.83 -21.13 -4.40
C PHE A 44 6.94 -20.53 -5.50
N ASP A 45 6.60 -21.30 -6.55
CA ASP A 45 5.91 -20.78 -7.73
C ASP A 45 4.37 -20.77 -7.58
N GLN A 46 3.86 -20.89 -6.35
CA GLN A 46 2.41 -20.92 -6.11
C GLN A 46 1.81 -19.51 -6.20
N PRO A 47 0.81 -19.29 -7.08
CA PRO A 47 0.18 -17.99 -7.23
C PRO A 47 -0.72 -17.67 -6.03
N ILE A 48 -0.52 -16.50 -5.43
CA ILE A 48 -1.32 -15.98 -4.33
C ILE A 48 -2.20 -14.85 -4.85
N LYS A 49 -3.52 -15.01 -4.75
CA LYS A 49 -4.49 -13.97 -5.17
C LYS A 49 -4.77 -13.00 -4.03
N ILE A 50 -4.72 -11.70 -4.33
CA ILE A 50 -5.06 -10.62 -3.40
C ILE A 50 -6.03 -9.59 -4.00
N GLY A 51 -6.71 -8.88 -3.12
CA GLY A 51 -7.66 -7.83 -3.50
C GLY A 51 -8.89 -8.33 -4.24
N GLN A 52 -9.84 -7.42 -4.47
CA GLN A 52 -11.09 -7.75 -5.17
C GLN A 52 -10.88 -7.98 -6.67
N LYS A 53 -9.89 -7.30 -7.27
CA LYS A 53 -9.54 -7.52 -8.68
C LYS A 53 -8.74 -8.80 -8.92
N GLY A 54 -8.27 -9.46 -7.84
CA GLY A 54 -7.55 -10.72 -7.94
C GLY A 54 -6.16 -10.58 -8.52
N ASN A 55 -5.41 -9.53 -8.13
CA ASN A 55 -3.99 -9.42 -8.47
C ASN A 55 -3.26 -10.69 -8.03
N ILE A 56 -2.37 -11.19 -8.87
CA ILE A 56 -1.65 -12.44 -8.64
C ILE A 56 -0.22 -12.13 -8.22
N VAL A 57 0.13 -12.55 -7.00
CA VAL A 57 1.49 -12.48 -6.47
C VAL A 57 2.19 -13.82 -6.69
N LYS A 58 3.42 -13.79 -7.22
CA LYS A 58 4.30 -14.95 -7.40
C LYS A 58 5.66 -14.67 -6.78
N ILE A 59 6.29 -15.69 -6.21
CA ILE A 59 7.62 -15.60 -5.63
C ILE A 59 8.56 -16.48 -6.46
N GLY A 60 9.36 -15.86 -7.32
CA GLY A 60 10.34 -16.57 -8.12
C GLY A 60 11.69 -16.63 -7.40
N MET A 61 12.27 -17.83 -7.27
CA MET A 61 13.67 -17.94 -6.83
C MET A 61 14.61 -17.55 -7.98
N LYS A 62 15.53 -16.61 -7.73
CA LYS A 62 16.60 -16.21 -8.66
C LYS A 62 17.89 -17.01 -8.44
N SER A 63 18.16 -17.37 -7.18
CA SER A 63 19.25 -18.25 -6.77
C SER A 63 18.91 -18.87 -5.42
N GLU A 64 19.79 -19.71 -4.86
CA GLU A 64 19.63 -20.30 -3.52
C GLU A 64 19.41 -19.26 -2.40
N LEU A 65 19.89 -18.03 -2.60
CA LEU A 65 19.84 -16.95 -1.60
C LEU A 65 19.10 -15.70 -2.08
N SER A 66 18.45 -15.75 -3.26
CA SER A 66 17.74 -14.58 -3.79
C SER A 66 16.43 -14.97 -4.43
N TYR A 67 15.44 -14.09 -4.26
CA TYR A 67 14.11 -14.22 -4.83
C TYR A 67 13.67 -12.92 -5.48
N ILE A 68 12.59 -12.99 -6.24
CA ILE A 68 11.86 -11.86 -6.80
C ILE A 68 10.38 -12.04 -6.52
N ILE A 69 9.72 -10.97 -6.09
CA ILE A 69 8.27 -10.93 -5.98
C ILE A 69 7.74 -10.27 -7.25
N LEU A 70 6.83 -10.96 -7.93
CA LEU A 70 6.09 -10.46 -9.08
C LEU A 70 4.63 -10.27 -8.68
N VAL A 71 4.02 -9.18 -9.14
CA VAL A 71 2.58 -8.92 -9.04
C VAL A 71 2.07 -8.66 -10.44
N ASP A 72 1.12 -9.47 -10.91
CA ASP A 72 0.64 -9.47 -12.30
C ASP A 72 1.81 -9.43 -13.32
N ASP A 73 2.77 -10.33 -13.10
CA ASP A 73 3.99 -10.49 -13.89
C ASP A 73 4.93 -9.26 -13.93
N SER A 74 4.69 -8.25 -13.10
CA SER A 74 5.56 -7.08 -12.92
C SER A 74 6.38 -7.19 -11.63
N PRO A 75 7.68 -6.81 -11.61
CA PRO A 75 8.45 -6.76 -10.36
C PRO A 75 7.81 -5.86 -9.31
N LEU A 76 7.77 -6.32 -8.05
CA LEU A 76 7.09 -5.62 -6.96
C LEU A 76 7.44 -4.12 -6.84
N PRO A 77 8.71 -3.68 -6.92
CA PRO A 77 9.04 -2.25 -6.86
C PRO A 77 8.39 -1.43 -7.99
N GLU A 78 8.36 -1.97 -9.21
CA GLU A 78 7.73 -1.32 -10.36
C GLU A 78 6.20 -1.33 -10.23
N PHE A 79 5.61 -2.41 -9.72
CA PHE A 79 4.18 -2.50 -9.46
C PHE A 79 3.74 -1.46 -8.41
N ILE A 80 4.46 -1.38 -7.27
CA ILE A 80 4.22 -0.36 -6.23
C ILE A 80 4.37 1.04 -6.81
N ARG A 81 5.42 1.29 -7.60
CA ARG A 81 5.65 2.60 -8.22
C ARG A 81 4.45 3.03 -9.09
N ARG A 82 3.98 2.16 -9.98
CA ARG A 82 2.79 2.42 -10.82
C ARG A 82 1.51 2.60 -10.01
N HIS A 83 1.34 1.82 -8.95
CA HIS A 83 0.21 1.99 -8.03
C HIS A 83 0.28 3.37 -7.38
N MET A 84 1.43 3.78 -6.85
CA MET A 84 1.65 5.09 -6.23
C MET A 84 1.59 6.25 -7.22
N GLU A 85 1.79 6.04 -8.53
CA GLU A 85 1.52 7.07 -9.55
C GLU A 85 0.04 7.34 -9.72
N ARG A 86 -0.81 6.33 -9.49
CA ARG A 86 -2.27 6.45 -9.61
C ARG A 86 -2.95 6.78 -8.29
N TYR A 87 -2.49 6.21 -7.18
CA TYR A 87 -3.14 6.30 -5.89
C TYR A 87 -2.24 7.01 -4.88
N ALA A 88 -2.78 7.97 -4.16
CA ALA A 88 -2.11 8.57 -3.01
C ALA A 88 -2.53 7.82 -1.76
N THR A 89 -1.60 7.56 -0.84
CA THR A 89 -1.91 6.86 0.42
C THR A 89 -1.28 7.60 1.59
N TRP A 90 -2.01 7.68 2.69
CA TRP A 90 -1.53 8.14 4.00
C TRP A 90 -1.92 7.16 5.08
N GLU A 91 -1.15 7.12 6.16
CA GLU A 91 -1.51 6.40 7.37
C GLU A 91 -1.79 7.42 8.48
N VAL A 92 -2.96 7.29 9.11
CA VAL A 92 -3.43 8.22 10.14
C VAL A 92 -3.95 7.45 11.34
N LYS A 93 -3.87 8.07 12.52
CA LYS A 93 -4.55 7.58 13.72
C LYS A 93 -5.88 8.30 13.86
N PHE A 94 -6.98 7.59 13.67
CA PHE A 94 -8.34 8.12 13.70
C PHE A 94 -9.19 7.26 14.65
N GLU A 95 -9.93 7.89 15.58
CA GLU A 95 -10.72 7.18 16.61
C GLU A 95 -9.90 6.13 17.40
N GLY A 96 -8.61 6.41 17.63
CA GLY A 96 -7.70 5.50 18.33
C GLY A 96 -7.14 4.34 17.49
N LEU A 97 -7.62 4.15 16.27
CA LEU A 97 -7.17 3.11 15.34
C LEU A 97 -6.23 3.70 14.27
N THR A 98 -5.22 2.92 13.88
CA THR A 98 -4.41 3.23 12.69
C THR A 98 -5.16 2.78 11.45
N THR A 99 -5.42 3.71 10.52
CA THR A 99 -6.08 3.42 9.24
C THR A 99 -5.31 4.08 8.10
N LYS A 100 -5.46 3.51 6.90
CA LYS A 100 -5.02 4.16 5.68
C LYS A 100 -6.14 5.01 5.08
N VAL A 101 -5.74 6.14 4.50
CA VAL A 101 -6.57 6.99 3.62
C VAL A 101 -5.97 6.86 2.24
N ILE A 102 -6.76 6.46 1.26
CA ILE A 102 -6.30 6.21 -0.11
C ILE A 102 -7.20 6.99 -1.07
N SER A 103 -6.60 7.76 -1.99
CA SER A 103 -7.32 8.47 -3.03
C SER A 103 -6.80 8.11 -4.42
N ASP A 104 -7.70 8.07 -5.41
CA ASP A 104 -7.31 7.97 -6.82
C ASP A 104 -6.98 9.39 -7.33
N LYS A 105 -5.76 9.56 -7.87
CA LYS A 105 -5.23 10.83 -8.37
C LYS A 105 -5.78 11.19 -9.75
N LYS A 106 -6.50 10.29 -10.42
CA LYS A 106 -7.10 10.58 -11.72
C LYS A 106 -8.00 11.80 -11.60
N ASP A 107 -7.83 12.77 -12.50
CA ASP A 107 -8.42 14.11 -12.35
C ASP A 107 -9.95 14.14 -12.17
N ASP A 108 -10.67 13.13 -12.68
CA ASP A 108 -12.13 13.03 -12.53
C ASP A 108 -12.58 12.14 -11.35
N ALA A 109 -11.64 11.52 -10.64
CA ALA A 109 -11.94 10.62 -9.53
C ALA A 109 -12.12 11.43 -8.23
N GLN A 110 -13.36 11.53 -7.77
CA GLN A 110 -13.70 11.98 -6.41
C GLN A 110 -13.79 10.78 -5.46
N GLU A 111 -12.80 9.90 -5.52
CA GLU A 111 -12.80 8.66 -4.75
C GLU A 111 -11.72 8.67 -3.68
N VAL A 112 -12.18 8.64 -2.43
CA VAL A 112 -11.37 8.49 -1.24
C VAL A 112 -11.90 7.27 -0.49
N VAL A 113 -11.00 6.39 -0.07
CA VAL A 113 -11.29 5.26 0.80
C VAL A 113 -10.57 5.44 2.11
N MET A 114 -11.31 5.32 3.22
CA MET A 114 -10.80 5.36 4.58
C MET A 114 -11.48 4.26 5.39
N MET A 115 -10.73 3.56 6.25
CA MET A 115 -11.24 2.41 7.02
C MET A 115 -11.93 1.34 6.15
N GLY A 116 -11.39 1.11 4.95
CA GLY A 116 -11.94 0.16 3.98
C GLY A 116 -13.29 0.56 3.38
N ARG A 117 -13.74 1.80 3.56
CA ARG A 117 -15.02 2.32 3.05
C ARG A 117 -14.80 3.49 2.13
N LYS A 118 -15.58 3.57 1.05
CA LYS A 118 -15.65 4.76 0.20
C LYS A 118 -16.29 5.91 0.97
N MET A 119 -15.60 7.04 1.02
CA MET A 119 -16.10 8.26 1.65
C MET A 119 -17.22 8.86 0.79
N LYS A 120 -18.26 9.35 1.46
CA LYS A 120 -19.39 10.02 0.82
C LYS A 120 -19.12 11.52 0.77
N GLU A 121 -19.79 12.20 -0.17
CA GLU A 121 -19.82 13.67 -0.25
C GLU A 121 -18.43 14.33 -0.38
N VAL A 122 -17.46 13.60 -0.98
CA VAL A 122 -16.15 14.15 -1.30
C VAL A 122 -16.31 15.25 -2.35
N LYS A 123 -15.92 16.48 -2.01
CA LYS A 123 -15.99 17.64 -2.90
C LYS A 123 -14.61 17.96 -3.45
N LYS A 124 -14.52 18.19 -4.77
CA LYS A 124 -13.30 18.72 -5.40
C LYS A 124 -13.25 20.24 -5.24
N GLY A 125 -12.14 20.75 -4.70
CA GLY A 125 -11.81 22.18 -4.65
C GLY A 125 -10.68 22.53 -5.62
N PHE A 126 -10.59 23.79 -6.02
CA PHE A 126 -9.49 24.29 -6.87
C PHE A 126 -8.59 25.22 -6.05
N LEU A 127 -7.28 25.08 -6.24
CA LEU A 127 -6.25 25.85 -5.56
C LEU A 127 -5.39 26.56 -6.61
N SER A 128 -4.68 27.62 -6.22
CA SER A 128 -3.66 28.24 -7.08
C SER A 128 -2.51 27.24 -7.30
N GLY A 129 -2.49 26.58 -8.46
CA GLY A 129 -1.47 25.57 -8.79
C GLY A 129 -1.84 24.14 -8.37
N GLY A 130 -3.12 23.83 -8.18
CA GLY A 130 -3.54 22.49 -7.79
C GLY A 130 -5.04 22.31 -7.59
N TRP A 131 -5.40 21.23 -6.94
CA TRP A 131 -6.77 20.93 -6.53
C TRP A 131 -6.79 20.19 -5.20
N SER A 132 -7.96 20.07 -4.61
CA SER A 132 -8.15 19.38 -3.34
C SER A 132 -9.39 18.49 -3.32
N LEU A 133 -9.40 17.52 -2.42
CA LEU A 133 -10.58 16.74 -2.05
C LEU A 133 -10.93 17.08 -0.61
N LEU A 134 -12.17 17.45 -0.35
CA LEU A 134 -12.65 17.78 0.98
C LEU A 134 -13.83 16.89 1.36
N TRP A 135 -13.82 16.37 2.58
CA TRP A 135 -14.96 15.67 3.16
C TRP A 135 -14.95 15.82 4.67
N THR A 136 -16.08 15.48 5.31
CA THR A 136 -16.21 15.42 6.75
C THR A 136 -16.56 14.01 7.18
N TYR A 137 -16.08 13.59 8.35
CA TYR A 137 -16.49 12.34 8.97
C TYR A 137 -16.65 12.59 10.48
N GLY A 138 -17.89 12.54 10.97
CA GLY A 138 -18.21 13.03 12.31
C GLY A 138 -17.96 14.53 12.40
N GLU A 139 -17.17 14.95 13.40
CA GLU A 139 -16.77 16.34 13.62
C GLU A 139 -15.43 16.71 12.96
N VAL A 140 -14.77 15.74 12.32
CA VAL A 140 -13.43 15.90 11.76
C VAL A 140 -13.50 16.31 10.29
N ASN A 141 -12.73 17.33 9.94
CA ASN A 141 -12.59 17.82 8.57
C ASN A 141 -11.34 17.22 7.94
N PHE A 142 -11.52 16.66 6.75
CA PHE A 142 -10.43 16.11 5.97
C PHE A 142 -10.25 16.89 4.68
N ARG A 143 -8.98 17.11 4.33
CA ARG A 143 -8.58 17.75 3.07
C ARG A 143 -7.37 17.02 2.50
N ILE A 144 -7.44 16.58 1.25
CA ILE A 144 -6.25 16.18 0.50
C ILE A 144 -5.93 17.30 -0.47
N GLU A 145 -4.69 17.77 -0.49
CA GLU A 145 -4.21 18.74 -1.47
C GLU A 145 -3.24 18.09 -2.44
N PHE A 146 -3.48 18.33 -3.73
CA PHE A 146 -2.62 17.98 -4.86
C PHE A 146 -2.10 19.28 -5.47
N CYS A 147 -0.89 19.67 -5.07
CA CYS A 147 -0.36 21.00 -5.36
C CYS A 147 0.97 20.91 -6.11
N PHE A 148 1.12 21.73 -7.14
CA PHE A 148 2.40 21.99 -7.78
C PHE A 148 3.20 22.98 -6.94
N LYS A 149 4.29 22.52 -6.31
CA LYS A 149 5.21 23.36 -5.53
C LYS A 149 6.53 23.47 -6.28
N GLY A 150 6.75 24.61 -6.93
CA GLY A 150 7.95 24.87 -7.73
C GLY A 150 7.95 24.07 -9.03
N ALA A 151 8.52 22.86 -9.00
CA ALA A 151 8.61 21.94 -10.15
C ALA A 151 8.10 20.52 -9.84
N THR A 152 7.59 20.29 -8.62
CA THR A 152 7.16 18.96 -8.16
C THR A 152 5.71 18.99 -7.73
N TRP A 153 4.98 17.95 -8.14
CA TRP A 153 3.67 17.64 -7.57
C TRP A 153 3.85 17.14 -6.14
N THR A 154 3.07 17.72 -5.22
CA THR A 154 3.06 17.38 -3.80
C THR A 154 1.66 17.00 -3.38
N GLU A 155 1.58 16.03 -2.47
CA GLU A 155 0.34 15.40 -2.04
C GLU A 155 0.34 15.42 -0.52
N THR A 156 -0.68 16.03 0.07
CA THR A 156 -0.74 16.19 1.53
C THR A 156 -2.15 15.98 2.01
N LEU A 157 -2.31 15.05 2.95
CA LEU A 157 -3.54 14.88 3.70
C LEU A 157 -3.51 15.78 4.93
N PHE A 158 -4.62 16.44 5.20
CA PHE A 158 -4.89 17.21 6.39
C PHE A 158 -6.08 16.60 7.13
N MET A 159 -5.95 16.46 8.44
CA MET A 159 -7.00 16.10 9.38
C MET A 159 -7.09 17.21 10.43
N ASP A 160 -8.16 18.00 10.42
CA ASP A 160 -8.31 19.23 11.22
C ASP A 160 -7.06 20.14 11.18
N GLU A 161 -6.61 20.45 9.96
CA GLU A 161 -5.41 21.25 9.66
C GLU A 161 -4.06 20.64 10.07
N VAL A 162 -4.04 19.45 10.67
CA VAL A 162 -2.81 18.68 10.91
C VAL A 162 -2.43 17.93 9.64
N SER A 163 -1.24 18.21 9.10
CA SER A 163 -0.73 17.53 7.91
C SER A 163 -0.16 16.16 8.22
N HIS A 164 -0.42 15.19 7.35
CA HIS A 164 0.11 13.83 7.41
C HIS A 164 1.02 13.55 6.21
N ALA A 165 2.17 12.91 6.49
CA ALA A 165 3.12 12.50 5.47
C ALA A 165 2.56 11.33 4.64
N PRO A 166 2.90 11.23 3.34
CA PRO A 166 2.55 10.08 2.53
C PRO A 166 3.06 8.77 3.12
N TYR A 167 2.28 7.71 2.91
CA TYR A 167 2.62 6.37 3.35
C TYR A 167 3.85 5.84 2.60
N VAL A 168 4.78 5.23 3.34
CA VAL A 168 5.96 4.57 2.79
C VAL A 168 5.81 3.06 3.00
N PRO A 169 5.58 2.26 1.94
CA PRO A 169 5.40 0.83 2.08
C PRO A 169 6.69 0.13 2.53
N ARG A 170 6.53 -0.95 3.30
CA ARG A 170 7.60 -1.90 3.58
C ARG A 170 8.00 -2.58 2.27
N ASN A 171 9.30 -2.58 2.00
CA ASN A 171 9.87 -3.22 0.83
C ASN A 171 11.12 -4.00 1.24
N GLY A 172 10.92 -5.15 1.85
CA GLY A 172 12.03 -6.01 2.21
C GLY A 172 12.61 -5.76 3.61
N LYS A 173 11.83 -5.20 4.54
CA LYS A 173 12.32 -5.00 5.92
C LYS A 173 12.40 -6.34 6.64
N SER A 174 13.58 -6.70 7.15
CA SER A 174 13.74 -7.75 8.15
C SER A 174 13.49 -7.17 9.53
N ASP A 175 12.72 -7.88 10.36
CA ASP A 175 12.84 -7.70 11.79
C ASP A 175 14.09 -8.46 12.20
N ASP A 176 15.17 -7.74 12.48
CA ASP A 176 16.36 -8.33 13.05
C ASP A 176 16.01 -8.77 14.48
N PHE A 177 15.82 -10.08 14.67
CA PHE A 177 15.84 -10.68 15.99
C PHE A 177 17.28 -10.65 16.50
N SER A 178 17.63 -9.58 17.23
CA SER A 178 18.79 -9.52 18.12
C SER A 178 18.49 -10.22 19.45
#